data_AF-A0A453T5F6-F1
#
_entry.id   AF-A0A453T5F6-F1
#
_cell.length_a   1.000
_cell.length_b   1.000
_cell.length_c   1.000
_cell.angle_alpha   90.00
_cell.angle_beta   90.00
_cell.angle_gamma   90.00
#
_symmetry.space_group_name_H-M   'P 1'
#
loop_
_entity.id
_entity.type
_entity.pdbx_description
1 polymer ?
#
loop_
_entity_poly.entity_id
_entity_poly.type
_entity_poly.pdbx_seq_one_letter_code
_entity_poly.pdbx_strand_id
1 'polypeptide(L)' 'VTEKGAHHLDFRSATKDDPDWVVEQRRQEVEIIHGWIDQYNKDIAQM' A
#
# COMPACT_ATOMS: atom_id res chain seq x y z
N VAL A 1 22.83 -0.95 5.44
CA VAL A 1 21.63 -0.24 4.95
C VAL A 1 22.03 0.47 3.66
N THR A 2 21.31 0.25 2.56
CA THR A 2 21.62 0.86 1.26
C THR A 2 20.96 2.24 1.17
N GLU A 3 21.62 3.19 0.51
CA GLU A 3 21.13 4.58 0.35
C GLU A 3 19.79 4.70 -0.39
N LYS A 4 19.32 3.65 -1.08
CA LYS A 4 18.13 3.69 -1.94
C LYS A 4 17.05 2.66 -1.60
N GLY A 5 17.19 1.92 -0.50
CA GLY A 5 16.21 0.89 -0.14
C GLY A 5 16.29 0.48 1.32
N ALA A 6 15.52 1.14 2.17
CA ALA A 6 15.24 0.62 3.50
C ALA A 6 14.35 -0.64 3.36
N HIS A 7 14.57 -1.63 4.22
CA HIS A 7 14.01 -2.99 4.11
C HIS A 7 12.48 -3.08 3.92
N HIS A 8 11.73 -2.03 4.29
CA HIS A 8 10.27 -1.92 4.21
C HIS A 8 9.84 -0.43 4.28
N LEU A 9 10.39 0.39 3.39
CA LEU A 9 10.16 1.86 3.41
C LEU A 9 8.68 2.22 3.28
N ASP A 10 7.94 1.45 2.49
CA ASP A 10 6.49 1.45 2.33
C ASP A 10 5.74 1.36 3.67
N PHE A 11 6.21 0.54 4.62
CA PHE A 11 5.58 0.41 5.95
C PHE A 11 5.89 1.52 6.95
N ARG A 12 6.78 2.47 6.63
CA ARG A 12 7.06 3.61 7.51
C ARG A 12 6.01 4.70 7.32
N SER A 13 5.80 5.53 8.35
CA SER A 13 4.94 6.70 8.25
C SER A 13 5.40 7.63 7.13
N ALA A 14 4.43 8.22 6.42
CA ALA A 14 4.71 9.15 5.34
C ALA A 14 5.50 10.38 5.82
N THR A 15 6.47 10.79 5.02
CA THR A 15 7.24 12.01 5.24
C THR A 15 7.26 12.85 3.98
N LYS A 16 7.50 14.17 4.13
CA LYS A 16 7.64 15.08 2.98
C LYS A 16 8.87 14.78 2.10
N ASP A 17 9.80 13.98 2.61
CA ASP A 17 11.05 13.60 1.94
C ASP A 17 10.93 12.22 1.27
N ASP A 18 9.74 11.62 1.28
CA ASP A 18 9.50 10.33 0.63
C ASP A 18 9.65 10.47 -0.90
N PRO A 19 10.41 9.58 -1.55
CA PRO A 19 10.48 9.56 -3.01
C PRO A 19 9.12 9.30 -3.66
N ASP A 20 8.88 9.93 -4.82
CA ASP A 20 7.63 9.77 -5.58
C ASP A 20 7.25 8.31 -5.84
N TRP A 21 8.24 7.43 -6.06
CA TRP A 21 7.99 6.00 -6.28
C TRP A 21 7.42 5.29 -5.05
N VAL A 22 7.78 5.71 -3.83
CA VAL A 22 7.23 5.15 -2.58
C VAL A 22 5.79 5.63 -2.42
N VAL A 23 5.53 6.91 -2.74
CA VAL A 23 4.19 7.49 -2.67
C VAL A 23 3.25 6.75 -3.63
N GLU A 24 3.69 6.51 -4.85
CA GLU A 24 2.92 5.78 -5.86
C GLU A 24 2.75 4.29 -5.49
N GLN A 25 3.79 3.66 -4.93
CA GLN A 25 3.69 2.30 -4.40
C GLN A 25 2.60 2.19 -3.33
N ARG A 26 2.61 3.05 -2.31
CA ARG A 26 1.60 3.05 -1.23
C ARG A 26 0.19 3.32 -1.76
N ARG A 27 0.04 4.16 -2.78
CA ARG A 27 -1.25 4.40 -3.45
C ARG A 27 -1.81 3.11 -4.05
N GLN A 28 -0.98 2.37 -4.79
CA GLN A 28 -1.37 1.10 -5.41
C GLN A 28 -1.67 0.02 -4.37
N GLU A 29 -0.87 -0.06 -3.29
CA GLU A 29 -1.12 -0.98 -2.18
C GLU A 29 -2.50 -0.76 -1.55
N VAL A 30 -2.87 0.50 -1.28
CA VAL A 30 -4.19 0.85 -0.74
C VAL A 30 -5.32 0.45 -1.70
N GLU A 31 -5.17 0.69 -3.01
CA GLU A 31 -6.17 0.31 -4.01
C GLU A 31 -6.37 -1.22 -4.07
N ILE A 32 -5.29 -1.98 -4.00
CA ILE A 32 -5.34 -3.45 -3.99
C ILE A 32 -6.01 -3.97 -2.71
N ILE A 33 -5.62 -3.45 -1.54
CA ILE A 33 -6.18 -3.87 -0.26
C ILE A 33 -7.68 -3.54 -0.18
N HIS A 34 -8.10 -2.37 -0.66
CA HIS A 34 -9.52 -2.03 -0.79
C HIS A 34 -10.23 -3.01 -1.71
N GLY A 35 -9.64 -3.36 -2.86
CA GLY A 35 -10.20 -4.36 -3.77
C GLY A 35 -10.42 -5.73 -3.10
N TRP A 36 -9.50 -6.18 -2.25
CA TRP A 36 -9.65 -7.43 -1.50
C TRP A 36 -10.80 -7.36 -0.48
N ILE A 37 -10.93 -6.25 0.24
CA ILE A 37 -12.00 -6.02 1.22
C ILE A 37 -13.36 -5.96 0.52
N ASP A 38 -13.45 -5.24 -0.59
CA ASP A 38 -14.67 -5.13 -1.40
C ASP A 38 -15.10 -6.48 -1.94
N GLN A 39 -14.16 -7.28 -2.44
CA GLN A 39 -14.45 -8.62 -2.93
C GLN A 39 -14.95 -9.52 -1.79
N TYR A 40 -14.26 -9.51 -0.64
CA TYR A 40 -14.68 -10.27 0.53
C TYR A 40 -16.12 -9.92 0.96
N ASN A 41 -16.46 -8.63 1.04
CA ASN A 41 -17.80 -8.20 1.44
C ASN A 41 -18.87 -8.61 0.41
N LYS A 42 -18.55 -8.59 -0.90
CA LYS A 42 -19.46 -9.08 -1.95
C LYS A 42 -19.71 -10.57 -1.83
N ASP A 43 -18.66 -11.35 -1.59
CA ASP A 43 -18.75 -12.80 -1.45
C ASP A 43 -19.63 -13.17 -0.23
N ILE A 44 -19.41 -12.49 0.91
CA ILE A 44 -20.22 -12.70 2.12
C ILE A 44 -21.67 -12.27 1.94
N ALA A 45 -21.95 -11.18 1.21
CA ALA A 45 -23.32 -10.74 0.96
C ALA A 45 -24.10 -11.65 0.00
N GLN A 46 -23.40 -12.51 -0.76
CA GLN A 46 -23.99 -13.48 -1.68
C GLN A 46 -24.20 -14.87 -1.06
N MET A 47 -23.74 -15.08 0.18
CA MET A 47 -24.01 -16.29 0.98
C MET A 47 -25.37 -16.22 1.66
#